data_AF-A0A8A6VPS7-F1
#
_entry.id   AF-A0A8A6VPS7-F1
#
_cell.length_a   1.000
_cell.length_b   1.000
_cell.length_c   1.000
_cell.angle_alpha   90.00
_cell.angle_beta   90.00
_cell.angle_gamma   90.00
#
_symmetry.space_group_name_H-M   'P 1'
#
loop_
_entity.id
_entity.type
_entity.pdbx_description
1 polymer ?
#
loop_
_entity_poly.entity_id
_entity_poly.type
_entity_poly.pdbx_seq_one_letter_code
_entity_poly.pdbx_strand_id
1 'polypeptide(L)'
;MSPRDAVAHLTPALWKRAGRLLVRKALAEFSHERLLAPEPLPDTPGHYAVTSDDGSVTYRFAARLLALDHWMVEADSITRHDTRDGSELPLDALDFFLELRGRLGLGDQILPVYLEEISSTLSGTAYKLSGEPVSAAELAKSDFQTVETGMTEGHPCFVANNGRLGFGVHEYLSYAPETASPVQLIWLAAHREHATFTSSTDLDYDGLIRAELGEATLARFAATLAGLGLDPADYRLIPVHPWQWWNKLSVTFAAELAQQRLVCLGTGDDAYLAQQSIRTFFNTDDPAKHYVKTALSVLNMGFMRGLSAAYMEATPAINDWLAGLIAGDDLLRAARFSIIRERAAIGYHHRQYERATDKYSPYRKMLAALWRESPVPTLEPGQRLVTMASLLHTDPAGGSFASALIEESGLPPPAGCAATWTRICDRCCTASTRTTWSSCRTARTSSSSSRTARCGGRSSRTSPRKSPSWTRTRSFRRPSRGSGWRSRRTRSYCRSSPMSSTASCASSAASSSPSACWRRRPSGGRWRSASPTTRRRCRSWRRSSSGTTCSRPTSHCPA
;
A
#
# COMPACT_ATOMS: atom_id res chain seq x y z
N MET A 1 18.77 -3.57 -18.98
CA MET A 1 18.75 -4.58 -17.91
C MET A 1 18.30 -5.91 -18.50
N SER A 2 19.02 -7.01 -18.27
CA SER A 2 18.59 -8.35 -18.68
C SER A 2 17.74 -9.02 -17.59
N PRO A 3 17.00 -10.10 -17.91
CA PRO A 3 16.26 -10.87 -16.92
C PRO A 3 17.13 -11.48 -15.80
N ARG A 4 18.44 -11.65 -16.04
CA ARG A 4 19.39 -12.12 -15.03
C ARG A 4 19.79 -11.01 -14.06
N ASP A 5 20.05 -9.83 -14.58
CA ASP A 5 20.51 -8.68 -13.77
C ASP A 5 19.38 -8.20 -12.84
N ALA A 6 18.13 -8.26 -13.32
CA ALA A 6 16.95 -7.88 -12.55
C ALA A 6 16.72 -8.73 -11.28
N VAL A 7 17.35 -9.90 -11.17
CA VAL A 7 17.26 -10.80 -10.00
C VAL A 7 18.60 -11.00 -9.30
N ALA A 8 19.59 -10.14 -9.56
CA ALA A 8 20.96 -10.30 -9.04
C ALA A 8 21.03 -10.31 -7.49
N HIS A 9 20.09 -9.66 -6.81
CA HIS A 9 19.95 -9.66 -5.35
C HIS A 9 19.43 -10.99 -4.77
N LEU A 10 18.86 -11.88 -5.58
CA LEU A 10 18.31 -13.16 -5.13
C LEU A 10 19.40 -14.24 -5.02
N THR A 11 20.38 -14.00 -4.13
CA THR A 11 21.41 -14.99 -3.79
C THR A 11 21.00 -15.87 -2.61
N PRO A 12 21.50 -17.12 -2.49
CA PRO A 12 21.16 -17.99 -1.36
C PRO A 12 21.52 -17.41 0.02
N ALA A 13 22.59 -16.61 0.12
CA ALA A 13 23.00 -15.97 1.36
C ALA A 13 22.03 -14.85 1.77
N LEU A 14 21.66 -13.98 0.82
CA LEU A 14 20.70 -12.90 1.06
C LEU A 14 19.30 -13.44 1.36
N TRP A 15 18.86 -14.48 0.64
CA TRP A 15 17.60 -15.17 0.91
C TRP A 15 17.56 -15.80 2.31
N LYS A 16 18.63 -16.50 2.73
CA LYS A 16 18.73 -17.06 4.09
C LYS A 16 18.67 -15.99 5.18
N ARG A 17 19.33 -14.83 4.97
CA ARG A 17 19.28 -13.69 5.92
C ARG A 17 17.88 -13.06 5.96
N ALA A 18 17.26 -12.83 4.81
CA ALA A 18 15.89 -12.31 4.70
C ALA A 18 14.87 -13.25 5.39
N GLY A 19 14.96 -14.55 5.14
CA GLY A 19 14.11 -15.57 5.75
C GLY A 19 14.22 -15.59 7.27
N ARG A 20 15.44 -15.56 7.82
CA ARG A 20 15.68 -15.49 9.27
C ARG A 20 15.09 -14.22 9.91
N LEU A 21 15.27 -13.05 9.28
CA LEU A 21 14.73 -11.78 9.77
C LEU A 21 13.19 -11.73 9.71
N LEU A 22 12.58 -12.37 8.71
CA LEU A 22 11.13 -12.45 8.57
C LEU A 22 10.51 -13.47 9.54
N VAL A 23 11.14 -14.63 9.76
CA VAL A 23 10.68 -15.61 10.77
C VAL A 23 10.84 -15.06 12.19
N ARG A 24 11.93 -14.33 12.49
CA ARG A 24 12.06 -13.53 13.73
C ARG A 24 10.82 -12.65 13.95
N LYS A 25 10.44 -11.89 12.92
CA LYS A 25 9.29 -10.98 12.97
C LYS A 25 7.97 -11.74 13.13
N ALA A 26 7.79 -12.83 12.40
CA ALA A 26 6.60 -13.67 12.48
C ALA A 26 6.43 -14.29 13.88
N LEU A 27 7.49 -14.85 14.46
CA LEU A 27 7.50 -15.36 15.83
C LEU A 27 7.16 -14.27 16.85
N ALA A 28 7.73 -13.06 16.69
CA ALA A 28 7.46 -11.93 17.57
C ALA A 28 5.99 -11.45 17.50
N GLU A 29 5.57 -11.00 16.32
CA GLU A 29 4.30 -10.30 16.15
C GLU A 29 3.10 -11.25 16.23
N PHE A 30 3.21 -12.51 15.78
CA PHE A 30 2.12 -13.48 15.96
C PHE A 30 2.01 -14.03 17.38
N SER A 31 3.07 -13.95 18.20
CA SER A 31 2.97 -14.22 19.64
C SER A 31 2.32 -13.04 20.38
N HIS A 32 2.65 -11.81 19.99
CA HIS A 32 1.98 -10.59 20.46
C HIS A 32 0.47 -10.59 20.11
N GLU A 33 0.11 -10.96 18.88
CA GLU A 33 -1.28 -11.14 18.43
C GLU A 33 -1.95 -12.42 18.99
N ARG A 34 -1.18 -13.29 19.67
CA ARG A 34 -1.62 -14.55 20.30
C ARG A 34 -2.20 -15.59 19.33
N LEU A 35 -1.80 -15.51 18.05
CA LEU A 35 -1.95 -16.58 17.08
C LEU A 35 -0.97 -17.73 17.37
N LEU A 36 0.21 -17.37 17.89
CA LEU A 36 1.18 -18.28 18.49
C LEU A 36 1.19 -18.13 20.01
N ALA A 37 1.51 -19.21 20.70
CA ALA A 37 1.74 -19.24 22.14
C ALA A 37 3.04 -20.03 22.39
N PRO A 38 4.20 -19.35 22.47
CA PRO A 38 5.48 -20.02 22.67
C PRO A 38 5.60 -20.64 24.05
N GLU A 39 5.97 -21.92 24.10
CA GLU A 39 6.17 -22.66 25.35
C GLU A 39 7.63 -22.52 25.81
N PRO A 40 7.92 -22.21 27.09
CA PRO A 40 9.29 -22.06 27.57
C PRO A 40 10.03 -23.41 27.59
N LEU A 41 11.29 -23.43 27.16
CA LEU A 41 12.12 -24.63 27.22
C LEU A 41 12.57 -24.89 28.68
N PRO A 42 12.32 -26.08 29.28
CA PRO A 42 12.56 -26.32 30.71
C PRO A 42 14.00 -26.07 31.17
N ASP A 43 14.97 -26.52 30.37
CA ASP A 43 16.39 -26.52 30.74
C ASP A 43 17.14 -25.25 30.31
N THR A 44 16.49 -24.34 29.57
CA THR A 44 17.14 -23.16 28.98
C THR A 44 16.31 -21.89 29.18
N PRO A 45 16.47 -21.18 30.31
CA PRO A 45 15.76 -19.94 30.59
C PRO A 45 15.86 -18.90 29.46
N GLY A 46 14.77 -18.18 29.22
CA GLY A 46 14.68 -17.19 28.14
C GLY A 46 14.58 -17.79 26.72
N HIS A 47 14.54 -19.12 26.58
CA HIS A 47 14.28 -19.79 25.31
C HIS A 47 12.89 -20.41 25.29
N TYR A 48 12.29 -20.44 24.10
CA TYR A 48 10.93 -20.86 23.85
C TYR A 48 10.84 -21.75 22.60
N ALA A 49 9.74 -22.48 22.49
CA ALA A 49 9.41 -23.35 21.38
C ALA A 49 8.02 -23.03 20.81
N VAL A 50 7.88 -23.17 19.49
CA VAL A 50 6.60 -23.19 18.77
C VAL A 50 6.60 -24.41 17.84
N THR A 51 5.68 -25.32 18.07
CA THR A 51 5.50 -26.54 17.25
C THR A 51 4.45 -26.32 16.16
N SER A 52 4.63 -26.95 15.00
CA SER A 52 3.72 -26.95 13.85
C SER A 52 2.30 -27.42 14.19
N ASP A 53 1.35 -27.22 13.28
CA ASP A 53 -0.04 -27.66 13.42
C ASP A 53 -0.20 -29.19 13.45
N ASP A 54 0.69 -29.91 12.75
CA ASP A 54 0.70 -31.37 12.65
C ASP A 54 1.60 -32.05 13.71
N GLY A 55 2.36 -31.27 14.48
CA GLY A 55 3.31 -31.77 15.47
C GLY A 55 4.66 -32.27 14.93
N SER A 56 4.92 -32.17 13.61
CA SER A 56 6.13 -32.74 13.01
C SER A 56 7.39 -31.87 13.14
N VAL A 57 7.25 -30.56 13.33
CA VAL A 57 8.38 -29.61 13.39
C VAL A 57 8.27 -28.68 14.60
N THR A 58 9.39 -28.38 15.25
CA THR A 58 9.48 -27.38 16.32
C THR A 58 10.51 -26.30 16.00
N TYR A 59 10.05 -25.05 15.98
CA TYR A 59 10.90 -23.87 16.02
C TYR A 59 11.34 -23.58 17.45
N ARG A 60 12.63 -23.31 17.67
CA ARG A 60 13.21 -22.93 18.97
C ARG A 60 13.95 -21.60 18.84
N PHE A 61 13.84 -20.72 19.84
CA PHE A 61 14.45 -19.39 19.82
C PHE A 61 14.60 -18.79 21.22
N ALA A 62 15.54 -17.87 21.39
CA ALA A 62 15.66 -17.00 22.56
C ALA A 62 14.79 -15.74 22.37
N ALA A 63 14.14 -15.29 23.44
CA ALA A 63 13.38 -14.04 23.44
C ALA A 63 13.32 -13.35 24.80
N ARG A 64 13.19 -12.03 24.78
CA ARG A 64 12.86 -11.21 25.96
C ARG A 64 11.48 -10.58 25.78
N LEU A 65 10.55 -10.92 26.68
CA LEU A 65 9.25 -10.24 26.75
C LEU A 65 9.44 -8.85 27.36
N LEU A 66 8.85 -7.85 26.74
CA LEU A 66 8.83 -6.46 27.18
C LEU A 66 7.40 -6.01 27.56
N ALA A 67 7.22 -4.72 27.84
CA ALA A 67 5.91 -4.11 28.00
C ALA A 67 5.03 -4.34 26.75
N LEU A 68 3.70 -4.26 26.94
CA LEU A 68 2.69 -4.46 25.90
C LEU A 68 2.69 -5.87 25.26
N ASP A 69 3.19 -6.92 25.94
CA ASP A 69 3.23 -8.28 25.40
C ASP A 69 4.09 -8.35 24.11
N HIS A 70 5.15 -7.54 24.04
CA HIS A 70 6.07 -7.51 22.91
C HIS A 70 7.21 -8.53 23.09
N TRP A 71 7.39 -9.38 22.08
CA TRP A 71 8.36 -10.47 22.07
C TRP A 71 9.62 -10.06 21.30
N MET A 72 10.66 -9.59 21.99
CA MET A 72 11.93 -9.31 21.33
C MET A 72 12.70 -10.62 21.11
N VAL A 73 12.51 -11.22 19.93
CA VAL A 73 13.10 -12.49 19.48
C VAL A 73 14.50 -12.25 18.90
N GLU A 74 15.49 -12.99 19.40
CA GLU A 74 16.88 -12.86 18.94
C GLU A 74 17.10 -13.63 17.64
N ALA A 75 17.34 -12.91 16.53
CA ALA A 75 17.25 -13.46 15.17
C ALA A 75 18.12 -14.70 14.92
N ASP A 76 19.35 -14.72 15.43
CA ASP A 76 20.32 -15.81 15.18
C ASP A 76 20.11 -17.02 16.10
N SER A 77 19.32 -16.89 17.17
CA SER A 77 18.93 -18.03 18.03
C SER A 77 17.92 -18.98 17.38
N ILE A 78 17.25 -18.54 16.30
CA ILE A 78 16.14 -19.29 15.69
C ILE A 78 16.66 -20.55 14.99
N THR A 79 16.14 -21.70 15.38
CA THR A 79 16.41 -23.01 14.78
C THR A 79 15.10 -23.76 14.55
N ARG A 80 15.06 -24.67 13.57
CA ARG A 80 13.89 -25.48 13.17
C ARG A 80 14.30 -26.94 13.30
N HIS A 81 13.51 -27.78 13.96
CA HIS A 81 13.89 -29.17 14.25
C HIS A 81 12.78 -30.15 13.88
N ASP A 82 13.12 -31.31 13.33
CA ASP A 82 12.20 -32.43 13.18
C ASP A 82 11.93 -33.06 14.56
N THR A 83 10.66 -33.27 14.91
CA THR A 83 10.29 -33.81 16.24
C THR A 83 10.54 -35.31 16.40
N ARG A 84 10.81 -36.03 15.30
CA ARG A 84 10.93 -37.49 15.29
C ARG A 84 12.33 -38.00 15.63
N ASP A 85 13.36 -37.25 15.23
CA ASP A 85 14.76 -37.57 15.50
C ASP A 85 15.57 -36.40 16.13
N GLY A 86 14.98 -35.21 16.23
CA GLY A 86 15.61 -34.02 16.80
C GLY A 86 16.63 -33.35 15.89
N SER A 87 16.67 -33.70 14.59
CA SER A 87 17.60 -33.10 13.62
C SER A 87 17.24 -31.66 13.26
N GLU A 88 18.26 -30.79 13.12
CA GLU A 88 18.05 -29.41 12.67
C GLU A 88 17.78 -29.36 11.16
N LEU A 89 16.65 -28.74 10.81
CA LEU A 89 16.18 -28.51 9.45
C LEU A 89 16.57 -27.11 8.98
N PRO A 90 16.79 -26.90 7.66
CA PRO A 90 16.99 -25.56 7.10
C PRO A 90 15.82 -24.63 7.45
N LEU A 91 16.14 -23.45 8.00
CA LEU A 91 15.15 -22.41 8.26
C LEU A 91 14.69 -21.78 6.94
N ASP A 92 13.48 -22.13 6.51
CA ASP A 92 12.78 -21.48 5.39
C ASP A 92 11.53 -20.75 5.90
N ALA A 93 11.24 -19.59 5.31
CA ALA A 93 10.16 -18.71 5.73
C ALA A 93 8.81 -19.05 5.08
N LEU A 94 8.77 -19.72 3.92
CA LEU A 94 7.53 -20.20 3.30
C LEU A 94 7.04 -21.46 4.02
N ASP A 95 7.96 -22.38 4.35
CA ASP A 95 7.67 -23.55 5.18
C ASP A 95 7.00 -23.15 6.52
N PHE A 96 7.49 -22.09 7.18
CA PHE A 96 6.90 -21.56 8.43
C PHE A 96 5.41 -21.22 8.29
N PHE A 97 4.98 -20.62 7.18
CA PHE A 97 3.57 -20.31 6.94
C PHE A 97 2.74 -21.52 6.50
N LEU A 98 3.37 -22.56 5.96
CA LEU A 98 2.72 -23.84 5.64
C LEU A 98 2.51 -24.70 6.89
N GLU A 99 3.50 -24.74 7.79
CA GLU A 99 3.51 -25.52 9.03
C GLU A 99 2.62 -24.97 10.15
N LEU A 100 2.33 -23.66 10.12
CA LEU A 100 1.52 -22.95 11.13
C LEU A 100 0.21 -22.39 10.54
N ARG A 101 -0.16 -22.80 9.32
CA ARG A 101 -1.31 -22.26 8.57
C ARG A 101 -2.64 -22.33 9.33
N GLY A 102 -2.83 -23.33 10.18
CA GLY A 102 -4.01 -23.57 11.01
C GLY A 102 -4.08 -22.61 12.19
N ARG A 103 -3.00 -22.51 12.98
CA ARG A 103 -2.84 -21.47 14.02
C ARG A 103 -3.02 -20.05 13.47
N LEU A 104 -2.47 -19.78 12.28
CA LEU A 104 -2.55 -18.48 11.59
C LEU A 104 -3.88 -18.25 10.84
N GLY A 105 -4.80 -19.22 10.81
CA GLY A 105 -6.10 -19.09 10.13
C GLY A 105 -6.05 -19.00 8.59
N LEU A 106 -4.95 -19.38 7.96
CA LEU A 106 -4.69 -19.28 6.52
C LEU A 106 -5.41 -20.40 5.74
N GLY A 107 -6.68 -20.17 5.43
CA GLY A 107 -7.49 -21.05 4.57
C GLY A 107 -6.99 -21.10 3.11
N ASP A 108 -7.36 -22.17 2.39
CA ASP A 108 -6.76 -22.54 1.09
C ASP A 108 -6.87 -21.47 -0.01
N GLN A 109 -7.87 -20.58 0.07
CA GLN A 109 -8.05 -19.48 -0.88
C GLN A 109 -7.11 -18.30 -0.66
N ILE A 110 -6.62 -18.11 0.57
CA ILE A 110 -5.79 -16.95 0.96
C ILE A 110 -4.31 -17.33 1.02
N LEU A 111 -4.00 -18.54 1.49
CA LEU A 111 -2.63 -19.02 1.69
C LEU A 111 -1.72 -18.82 0.45
N PRO A 112 -2.12 -19.12 -0.81
CA PRO A 112 -1.26 -18.89 -1.97
C PRO A 112 -0.90 -17.42 -2.20
N VAL A 113 -1.87 -16.51 -2.06
CA VAL A 113 -1.66 -15.06 -2.24
C VAL A 113 -0.84 -14.49 -1.09
N TYR A 114 -1.04 -14.99 0.12
CA TYR A 114 -0.25 -14.61 1.28
C TYR A 114 1.22 -15.06 1.14
N LEU A 115 1.47 -16.28 0.65
CA LEU A 115 2.81 -16.75 0.30
C LEU A 115 3.46 -15.93 -0.82
N GLU A 116 2.68 -15.33 -1.73
CA GLU A 116 3.16 -14.39 -2.73
C GLU A 116 3.55 -13.03 -2.10
N GLU A 117 2.73 -12.44 -1.21
CA GLU A 117 3.10 -11.23 -0.45
C GLU A 117 4.35 -11.47 0.43
N ILE A 118 4.50 -12.66 1.02
CA ILE A 118 5.71 -13.07 1.76
C ILE A 118 6.92 -13.23 0.82
N SER A 119 6.79 -13.92 -0.31
CA SER A 119 7.89 -14.12 -1.27
C SER A 119 8.42 -12.79 -1.82
N SER A 120 7.53 -11.83 -2.08
CA SER A 120 7.91 -10.49 -2.51
C SER A 120 8.50 -9.65 -1.37
N THR A 121 7.99 -9.79 -0.13
CA THR A 121 8.59 -9.19 1.08
C THR A 121 10.03 -9.67 1.28
N LEU A 122 10.29 -10.98 1.07
CA LEU A 122 11.62 -11.58 1.11
C LEU A 122 12.52 -11.07 -0.02
N SER A 123 12.00 -10.94 -1.25
CA SER A 123 12.72 -10.36 -2.39
C SER A 123 13.15 -8.91 -2.13
N GLY A 124 12.24 -8.06 -1.64
CA GLY A 124 12.56 -6.68 -1.28
C GLY A 124 13.54 -6.57 -0.11
N THR A 125 13.47 -7.49 0.86
CA THR A 125 14.44 -7.58 1.95
C THR A 125 15.82 -8.01 1.44
N ALA A 126 15.89 -9.00 0.55
CA ALA A 126 17.13 -9.42 -0.10
C ALA A 126 17.75 -8.31 -0.97
N TYR A 127 16.93 -7.50 -1.65
CA TYR A 127 17.37 -6.32 -2.38
C TYR A 127 18.04 -5.29 -1.44
N LYS A 128 17.36 -4.92 -0.35
CA LYS A 128 17.89 -3.96 0.65
C LYS A 128 19.16 -4.48 1.35
N LEU A 129 19.26 -5.80 1.57
CA LEU A 129 20.47 -6.45 2.08
C LEU A 129 21.60 -6.58 1.05
N SER A 130 21.36 -6.25 -0.23
CA SER A 130 22.38 -6.30 -1.30
C SER A 130 23.07 -4.96 -1.57
N GLY A 131 22.53 -3.85 -1.03
CA GLY A 131 23.17 -2.54 -1.07
C GLY A 131 24.32 -2.42 -0.06
N GLU A 132 25.05 -1.30 -0.13
CA GLU A 132 26.11 -1.00 0.83
C GLU A 132 25.51 -0.70 2.23
N PRO A 133 26.02 -1.30 3.32
CA PRO A 133 25.48 -1.08 4.67
C PRO A 133 25.73 0.33 5.21
N VAL A 134 24.75 1.23 5.05
CA VAL A 134 24.71 2.54 5.72
C VAL A 134 24.49 2.33 7.23
N SER A 135 25.25 3.02 8.07
CA SER A 135 25.10 2.94 9.54
C SER A 135 24.00 3.87 10.07
N ALA A 136 23.41 3.55 11.22
CA ALA A 136 22.40 4.40 11.85
C ALA A 136 22.93 5.80 12.20
N ALA A 137 24.22 5.91 12.56
CA ALA A 137 24.90 7.16 12.91
C ALA A 137 25.30 8.05 11.71
N GLU A 138 25.28 7.46 10.51
CA GLU A 138 25.45 8.11 9.21
C GLU A 138 24.08 8.53 8.67
N LEU A 139 23.13 7.59 8.61
CA LEU A 139 21.75 7.84 8.15
C LEU A 139 21.06 8.94 8.98
N ALA A 140 21.34 9.03 10.28
CA ALA A 140 20.83 10.10 11.15
C ALA A 140 21.21 11.52 10.68
N LYS A 141 22.32 11.65 9.94
CA LYS A 141 22.88 12.92 9.43
C LYS A 141 22.61 13.17 7.95
N SER A 142 22.06 12.18 7.24
CA SER A 142 21.68 12.29 5.83
C SER A 142 20.52 13.27 5.61
N ASP A 143 20.28 13.62 4.35
CA ASP A 143 19.11 14.40 3.96
C ASP A 143 17.79 13.61 4.09
N PHE A 144 16.69 14.34 3.97
CA PHE A 144 15.33 13.83 4.11
C PHE A 144 15.00 12.64 3.19
N GLN A 145 15.45 12.65 1.93
CA GLN A 145 15.10 11.63 0.95
C GLN A 145 16.04 10.42 1.02
N THR A 146 17.30 10.61 1.38
CA THR A 146 18.19 9.50 1.77
C THR A 146 17.64 8.77 3.00
N VAL A 147 17.10 9.49 4.00
CA VAL A 147 16.42 8.87 5.15
C VAL A 147 15.12 8.15 4.75
N GLU A 148 14.28 8.74 3.90
CA GLU A 148 13.01 8.13 3.47
C GLU A 148 13.21 6.85 2.63
N THR A 149 14.20 6.84 1.73
CA THR A 149 14.52 5.69 0.86
C THR A 149 15.37 4.62 1.57
N GLY A 150 16.19 5.00 2.55
CA GLY A 150 16.96 4.10 3.41
C GLY A 150 16.14 3.29 4.43
N MET A 151 14.81 3.39 4.45
CA MET A 151 13.96 2.67 5.39
C MET A 151 13.84 1.17 5.07
N THR A 152 14.36 0.34 5.96
CA THR A 152 14.52 -1.11 5.76
C THR A 152 13.27 -1.93 6.08
N GLU A 153 12.77 -1.83 7.32
CA GLU A 153 11.73 -2.71 7.88
C GLU A 153 10.33 -2.49 7.24
N GLY A 154 9.95 -1.23 6.95
CA GLY A 154 8.58 -0.89 6.54
C GLY A 154 7.63 -0.79 7.74
N HIS A 155 6.38 -1.27 7.62
CA HIS A 155 5.45 -1.26 8.75
C HIS A 155 5.92 -2.24 9.85
N PRO A 156 6.01 -1.84 11.13
CA PRO A 156 6.57 -2.67 12.20
C PRO A 156 5.76 -3.95 12.46
N CYS A 157 4.43 -3.89 12.62
CA CYS A 157 3.65 -5.10 12.96
C CYS A 157 3.44 -6.07 11.80
N PHE A 158 2.85 -5.62 10.68
CA PHE A 158 2.55 -6.51 9.55
C PHE A 158 3.80 -7.27 9.06
N VAL A 159 3.70 -8.60 9.05
CA VAL A 159 4.78 -9.50 8.59
C VAL A 159 4.89 -9.45 7.07
N ALA A 160 3.78 -9.68 6.36
CA ALA A 160 3.67 -9.46 4.92
C ALA A 160 3.48 -7.96 4.57
N ASN A 161 4.44 -7.11 4.97
CA ASN A 161 4.32 -5.66 4.78
C ASN A 161 4.75 -5.13 3.41
N ASN A 162 5.56 -5.89 2.67
CA ASN A 162 6.24 -5.45 1.46
C ASN A 162 5.91 -6.35 0.25
N GLY A 163 4.64 -6.77 0.13
CA GLY A 163 4.14 -7.60 -0.97
C GLY A 163 4.18 -6.94 -2.36
N ARG A 164 3.67 -5.71 -2.52
CA ARG A 164 3.63 -4.96 -3.80
C ARG A 164 3.14 -5.78 -5.03
N LEU A 165 2.19 -6.69 -4.83
CA LEU A 165 1.74 -7.61 -5.90
C LEU A 165 1.07 -6.85 -7.05
N GLY A 166 1.59 -7.08 -8.24
CA GLY A 166 1.33 -6.28 -9.45
C GLY A 166 2.62 -5.75 -10.09
N PHE A 167 3.67 -5.48 -9.31
CA PHE A 167 4.99 -5.16 -9.86
C PHE A 167 5.70 -6.43 -10.36
N GLY A 168 6.04 -6.46 -11.65
CA GLY A 168 7.11 -7.34 -12.16
C GLY A 168 8.47 -6.90 -11.62
N VAL A 169 9.48 -7.76 -11.64
CA VAL A 169 10.78 -7.46 -11.01
C VAL A 169 11.49 -6.21 -11.55
N HIS A 170 11.34 -5.90 -12.84
CA HIS A 170 11.86 -4.66 -13.42
C HIS A 170 11.09 -3.42 -12.94
N GLU A 171 9.79 -3.57 -12.66
CA GLU A 171 8.92 -2.52 -12.13
C GLU A 171 9.17 -2.28 -10.65
N TYR A 172 9.47 -3.33 -9.88
CA TYR A 172 10.01 -3.19 -8.53
C TYR A 172 11.27 -2.32 -8.55
N LEU A 173 12.24 -2.63 -9.44
CA LEU A 173 13.48 -1.87 -9.54
C LEU A 173 13.27 -0.40 -9.92
N SER A 174 12.27 -0.10 -10.78
CA SER A 174 11.94 1.28 -11.18
C SER A 174 11.05 2.06 -10.21
N TYR A 175 10.25 1.40 -9.35
CA TYR A 175 9.15 2.07 -8.62
C TYR A 175 9.03 1.72 -7.12
N ALA A 176 9.83 0.79 -6.58
CA ALA A 176 9.85 0.56 -5.14
C ALA A 176 10.67 1.66 -4.44
N PRO A 177 10.19 2.23 -3.32
CA PRO A 177 10.84 3.38 -2.67
C PRO A 177 12.28 3.07 -2.22
N GLU A 178 12.53 1.82 -1.81
CA GLU A 178 13.86 1.37 -1.40
C GLU A 178 14.89 1.23 -2.53
N THR A 179 14.55 1.52 -3.80
CA THR A 179 15.51 1.53 -4.92
C THR A 179 16.04 2.93 -5.25
N ALA A 180 15.49 3.97 -4.60
CA ALA A 180 15.78 5.38 -4.86
C ALA A 180 15.79 5.78 -6.36
N SER A 181 15.03 5.07 -7.20
CA SER A 181 15.05 5.28 -8.65
C SER A 181 14.17 6.46 -9.05
N PRO A 182 14.69 7.43 -9.84
CA PRO A 182 13.90 8.56 -10.34
C PRO A 182 12.73 8.12 -11.22
N VAL A 183 11.56 8.70 -10.97
CA VAL A 183 10.32 8.45 -11.72
C VAL A 183 9.79 9.77 -12.30
N GLN A 184 9.71 9.86 -13.63
CA GLN A 184 8.92 10.89 -14.31
C GLN A 184 7.46 10.44 -14.40
N LEU A 185 6.53 11.32 -14.05
CA LEU A 185 5.09 11.03 -14.11
C LEU A 185 4.55 11.18 -15.53
N ILE A 186 3.61 10.31 -15.94
CA ILE A 186 2.90 10.42 -17.21
C ILE A 186 1.71 11.35 -17.03
N TRP A 187 1.49 12.27 -17.96
CA TRP A 187 0.37 13.20 -17.92
C TRP A 187 -0.68 12.85 -18.95
N LEU A 188 -1.96 12.89 -18.53
CA LEU A 188 -3.10 12.75 -19.42
C LEU A 188 -3.91 14.05 -19.41
N ALA A 189 -4.49 14.40 -20.56
CA ALA A 189 -5.64 15.29 -20.62
C ALA A 189 -6.90 14.46 -20.40
N ALA A 190 -7.77 14.87 -19.49
CA ALA A 190 -9.04 14.22 -19.19
C ALA A 190 -10.22 15.15 -19.45
N HIS A 191 -11.19 14.72 -20.26
CA HIS A 191 -12.35 15.53 -20.65
C HIS A 191 -13.20 15.93 -19.43
N ARG A 192 -13.60 17.20 -19.35
CA ARG A 192 -14.19 17.82 -18.15
C ARG A 192 -15.49 17.17 -17.67
N GLU A 193 -16.32 16.64 -18.56
CA GLU A 193 -17.52 15.87 -18.18
C GLU A 193 -17.22 14.57 -17.40
N HIS A 194 -15.96 14.11 -17.43
CA HIS A 194 -15.47 12.93 -16.74
C HIS A 194 -14.44 13.24 -15.65
N ALA A 195 -13.99 14.49 -15.49
CA ALA A 195 -12.89 14.87 -14.59
C ALA A 195 -13.30 15.96 -13.59
N THR A 196 -13.48 15.56 -12.33
CA THR A 196 -13.78 16.49 -11.23
C THR A 196 -12.47 16.99 -10.62
N PHE A 197 -12.17 18.29 -10.75
CA PHE A 197 -11.08 18.96 -10.05
C PHE A 197 -11.62 19.74 -8.85
N THR A 198 -10.86 19.74 -7.76
CA THR A 198 -11.14 20.51 -6.53
C THR A 198 -9.83 21.01 -5.92
N SER A 199 -9.90 22.13 -5.20
CA SER A 199 -8.75 22.78 -4.56
C SER A 199 -9.11 23.47 -3.26
N SER A 200 -8.09 23.81 -2.48
CA SER A 200 -8.15 24.73 -1.35
C SER A 200 -8.65 26.10 -1.80
N THR A 201 -9.24 26.83 -0.86
CA THR A 201 -9.83 28.17 -1.08
C THR A 201 -8.82 29.23 -1.54
N ASP A 202 -7.53 28.96 -1.35
CA ASP A 202 -6.37 29.80 -1.67
C ASP A 202 -5.65 29.37 -2.98
N LEU A 203 -6.28 28.54 -3.81
CA LEU A 203 -5.67 27.94 -5.01
C LEU A 203 -6.70 27.65 -6.11
N ASP A 204 -6.43 28.09 -7.34
CA ASP A 204 -7.18 27.67 -8.54
C ASP A 204 -6.39 26.66 -9.40
N TYR A 205 -7.07 26.10 -10.41
CA TYR A 205 -6.51 25.08 -11.30
C TYR A 205 -5.36 25.61 -12.19
N ASP A 206 -5.50 26.81 -12.76
CA ASP A 206 -4.54 27.36 -13.72
C ASP A 206 -3.27 27.84 -13.00
N GLY A 207 -3.41 28.38 -11.78
CA GLY A 207 -2.31 28.70 -10.87
C GLY A 207 -1.51 27.46 -10.46
N LEU A 208 -2.19 26.41 -9.99
CA LEU A 208 -1.55 25.12 -9.65
C LEU A 208 -0.78 24.54 -10.85
N ILE A 209 -1.46 24.38 -11.98
CA ILE A 209 -0.91 23.67 -13.13
C ILE A 209 0.27 24.44 -13.76
N ARG A 210 0.24 25.78 -13.74
CA ARG A 210 1.38 26.62 -14.12
C ARG A 210 2.58 26.45 -13.19
N ALA A 211 2.35 26.44 -11.87
CA ALA A 211 3.43 26.30 -10.89
C ALA A 211 4.10 24.91 -10.94
N GLU A 212 3.31 23.85 -11.14
CA GLU A 212 3.82 22.47 -11.16
C GLU A 212 4.54 22.14 -12.49
N LEU A 213 4.03 22.59 -13.65
CA LEU A 213 4.53 22.17 -14.97
C LEU A 213 5.33 23.22 -15.75
N GLY A 214 5.12 24.52 -15.51
CA GLY A 214 5.72 25.60 -16.29
C GLY A 214 5.16 25.76 -17.72
N GLU A 215 5.23 26.98 -18.24
CA GLU A 215 4.58 27.35 -19.52
C GLU A 215 5.07 26.54 -20.74
N ALA A 216 6.34 26.13 -20.77
CA ALA A 216 6.89 25.33 -21.87
C ALA A 216 6.22 23.95 -21.99
N THR A 217 5.95 23.30 -20.86
CA THR A 217 5.25 22.00 -20.79
C THR A 217 3.77 22.16 -21.14
N LEU A 218 3.14 23.24 -20.65
CA LEU A 218 1.74 23.53 -20.98
C LEU A 218 1.55 23.84 -22.47
N ALA A 219 2.45 24.59 -23.10
CA ALA A 219 2.44 24.82 -24.54
C ALA A 219 2.61 23.50 -25.33
N ARG A 220 3.51 22.61 -24.89
CA ARG A 220 3.73 21.27 -25.48
C ARG A 220 2.49 20.37 -25.38
N PHE A 221 1.81 20.39 -24.24
CA PHE A 221 0.58 19.63 -24.01
C PHE A 221 -0.61 20.23 -24.80
N ALA A 222 -0.76 21.55 -24.83
CA ALA A 222 -1.78 22.23 -25.64
C ALA A 222 -1.60 21.98 -27.14
N ALA A 223 -0.37 22.00 -27.65
CA ALA A 223 -0.05 21.66 -29.04
C ALA A 223 -0.40 20.20 -29.38
N THR A 224 -0.26 19.28 -28.41
CA THR A 224 -0.64 17.87 -28.58
C THR A 224 -2.16 17.71 -28.74
N LEU A 225 -2.96 18.46 -27.98
CA LEU A 225 -4.43 18.48 -28.10
C LEU A 225 -4.89 19.17 -29.40
N ALA A 226 -4.31 20.33 -29.72
CA ALA A 226 -4.62 21.07 -30.94
C ALA A 226 -4.27 20.26 -32.22
N GLY A 227 -3.17 19.49 -32.20
CA GLY A 227 -2.78 18.57 -33.27
C GLY A 227 -3.74 17.38 -33.47
N LEU A 228 -4.64 17.12 -32.50
CA LEU A 228 -5.72 16.15 -32.59
C LEU A 228 -7.09 16.80 -32.91
N GLY A 229 -7.14 18.13 -33.10
CA GLY A 229 -8.38 18.89 -33.30
C GLY A 229 -9.20 19.10 -32.03
N LEU A 230 -8.58 18.99 -30.85
CA LEU A 230 -9.23 19.09 -29.54
C LEU A 230 -8.92 20.45 -28.89
N ASP A 231 -9.93 21.10 -28.30
CA ASP A 231 -9.74 22.34 -27.52
C ASP A 231 -9.17 22.01 -26.13
N PRO A 232 -8.00 22.52 -25.72
CA PRO A 232 -7.47 22.36 -24.37
C PRO A 232 -8.42 22.80 -23.25
N ALA A 233 -9.35 23.74 -23.50
CA ALA A 233 -10.31 24.23 -22.53
C ALA A 233 -11.32 23.15 -22.09
N ASP A 234 -11.59 22.14 -22.91
CA ASP A 234 -12.50 21.03 -22.58
C ASP A 234 -11.87 19.95 -21.70
N TYR A 235 -10.58 20.09 -21.36
CA TYR A 235 -9.80 19.09 -20.63
C TYR A 235 -9.23 19.61 -19.31
N ARG A 236 -8.88 18.69 -18.43
CA ARG A 236 -8.07 18.91 -17.22
C ARG A 236 -6.88 17.96 -17.21
N LEU A 237 -5.73 18.45 -16.76
CA LEU A 237 -4.50 17.67 -16.68
C LEU A 237 -4.50 16.79 -15.42
N ILE A 238 -4.16 15.51 -15.58
CA ILE A 238 -4.04 14.55 -14.48
C ILE A 238 -2.69 13.80 -14.56
N PRO A 239 -1.85 13.85 -13.50
CA PRO A 239 -0.63 13.07 -13.43
C PRO A 239 -0.92 11.62 -13.04
N VAL A 240 -0.17 10.70 -13.62
CA VAL A 240 -0.37 9.25 -13.54
C VAL A 240 0.99 8.57 -13.34
N HIS A 241 1.03 7.65 -12.38
CA HIS A 241 2.20 6.78 -12.16
C HIS A 241 2.42 5.90 -13.40
N PRO A 242 3.65 5.80 -13.95
CA PRO A 242 3.91 5.05 -15.18
C PRO A 242 3.38 3.60 -15.18
N TRP A 243 3.52 2.86 -14.09
CA TRP A 243 2.93 1.53 -13.93
C TRP A 243 1.41 1.51 -14.14
N GLN A 244 0.69 2.49 -13.57
CA GLN A 244 -0.77 2.60 -13.67
C GLN A 244 -1.20 2.93 -15.09
N TRP A 245 -0.43 3.74 -15.83
CA TRP A 245 -0.64 3.92 -17.26
C TRP A 245 -0.48 2.58 -18.02
N TRP A 246 0.71 1.98 -17.95
CA TRP A 246 1.07 0.82 -18.79
C TRP A 246 0.27 -0.45 -18.47
N ASN A 247 0.05 -0.78 -17.19
CA ASN A 247 -0.57 -2.04 -16.76
C ASN A 247 -2.08 -1.95 -16.49
N LYS A 248 -2.66 -0.74 -16.54
CA LYS A 248 -4.08 -0.54 -16.20
C LYS A 248 -4.82 0.39 -17.14
N LEU A 249 -4.44 1.65 -17.32
CA LEU A 249 -5.26 2.62 -18.08
C LEU A 249 -5.24 2.32 -19.58
N SER A 250 -4.08 2.00 -20.14
CA SER A 250 -3.87 1.59 -21.53
C SER A 250 -4.86 0.52 -22.03
N VAL A 251 -5.26 -0.41 -21.15
CA VAL A 251 -6.16 -1.54 -21.45
C VAL A 251 -7.55 -1.33 -20.85
N THR A 252 -7.64 -1.06 -19.54
CA THR A 252 -8.91 -1.01 -18.79
C THR A 252 -9.72 0.25 -19.11
N PHE A 253 -9.06 1.33 -19.53
CA PHE A 253 -9.69 2.60 -19.94
C PHE A 253 -9.53 2.81 -21.47
N ALA A 254 -9.26 1.74 -22.24
CA ALA A 254 -9.04 1.83 -23.70
C ALA A 254 -10.22 2.46 -24.46
N ALA A 255 -11.46 2.26 -23.99
CA ALA A 255 -12.64 2.92 -24.56
C ALA A 255 -12.65 4.45 -24.34
N GLU A 256 -12.05 4.93 -23.25
CA GLU A 256 -11.92 6.35 -22.93
C GLU A 256 -10.81 7.00 -23.76
N LEU A 257 -9.73 6.25 -24.02
CA LEU A 257 -8.63 6.66 -24.90
C LEU A 257 -9.06 6.71 -26.38
N ALA A 258 -9.72 5.65 -26.87
CA ALA A 258 -10.19 5.55 -28.25
C ALA A 258 -11.32 6.57 -28.59
N GLN A 259 -12.00 7.10 -27.58
CA GLN A 259 -13.01 8.16 -27.71
C GLN A 259 -12.47 9.54 -27.28
N GLN A 260 -11.14 9.68 -27.15
CA GLN A 260 -10.41 10.89 -26.77
C GLN A 260 -10.85 11.54 -25.44
N ARG A 261 -11.70 10.90 -24.63
CA ARG A 261 -12.03 11.35 -23.26
C ARG A 261 -10.81 11.35 -22.34
N LEU A 262 -9.82 10.51 -22.65
CA LEU A 262 -8.46 10.62 -22.17
C LEU A 262 -7.52 10.73 -23.37
N VAL A 263 -6.53 11.61 -23.29
CA VAL A 263 -5.42 11.74 -24.24
C VAL A 263 -4.11 11.66 -23.49
N CYS A 264 -3.17 10.84 -23.95
CA CYS A 264 -1.83 10.77 -23.35
C CYS A 264 -0.93 11.86 -23.91
N LEU A 265 -0.29 12.63 -23.02
CA LEU A 265 0.53 13.80 -23.36
C LEU A 265 2.04 13.50 -23.24
N GLY A 266 2.40 12.27 -22.86
CA GLY A 266 3.77 11.86 -22.57
C GLY A 266 4.15 12.01 -21.09
N THR A 267 5.44 12.08 -20.82
CA THR A 267 6.00 12.35 -19.49
C THR A 267 6.04 13.85 -19.19
N GLY A 268 5.96 14.18 -17.90
CA GLY A 268 6.46 15.45 -17.38
C GLY A 268 7.99 15.46 -17.37
N ASP A 269 8.56 16.65 -17.22
CA ASP A 269 10.03 16.82 -17.28
C ASP A 269 10.69 16.53 -15.93
N ASP A 270 10.11 17.05 -14.83
CA ASP A 270 10.56 16.82 -13.45
C ASP A 270 10.70 15.34 -13.05
N ALA A 271 11.80 15.01 -12.38
CA ALA A 271 12.04 13.75 -11.69
C ALA A 271 11.48 13.74 -10.25
N TYR A 272 11.03 12.56 -9.83
CA TYR A 272 10.48 12.34 -8.48
C TYR A 272 11.02 11.05 -7.85
N LEU A 273 11.03 11.00 -6.51
CA LEU A 273 11.26 9.77 -5.74
C LEU A 273 9.96 9.24 -5.12
N ALA A 274 9.73 7.94 -5.27
CA ALA A 274 8.67 7.23 -4.57
C ALA A 274 8.94 7.24 -3.06
N GLN A 275 8.01 7.81 -2.29
CA GLN A 275 8.04 7.77 -0.81
C GLN A 275 7.62 6.38 -0.31
N GLN A 276 7.78 6.04 0.97
CA GLN A 276 7.43 4.74 1.57
C GLN A 276 5.99 4.26 1.28
N SER A 277 5.08 5.18 0.96
CA SER A 277 3.71 4.86 0.50
C SER A 277 3.59 4.34 -0.94
N ILE A 278 4.72 4.22 -1.66
CA ILE A 278 4.94 3.81 -3.07
C ILE A 278 4.36 4.81 -4.09
N ARG A 279 3.11 5.24 -3.91
CA ARG A 279 2.35 6.06 -4.88
C ARG A 279 2.29 7.56 -4.58
N THR A 280 3.08 8.01 -3.60
CA THR A 280 3.29 9.44 -3.33
C THR A 280 4.71 9.75 -3.74
N PHE A 281 4.89 10.81 -4.50
CA PHE A 281 6.11 11.17 -5.19
C PHE A 281 6.59 12.52 -4.69
N PHE A 282 7.82 12.59 -4.16
CA PHE A 282 8.50 13.84 -3.81
C PHE A 282 9.29 14.33 -5.02
N ASN A 283 9.17 15.61 -5.36
CA ASN A 283 9.89 16.20 -6.49
C ASN A 283 11.36 16.44 -6.10
N THR A 284 12.30 15.88 -6.86
CA THR A 284 13.75 16.04 -6.56
C THR A 284 14.39 17.22 -7.28
N ASP A 285 13.79 17.67 -8.37
CA ASP A 285 14.34 18.75 -9.20
C ASP A 285 13.92 20.12 -8.64
N ASP A 286 12.72 20.19 -8.06
CA ASP A 286 12.25 21.29 -7.22
C ASP A 286 11.59 20.77 -5.92
N PRO A 287 12.36 20.60 -4.84
CA PRO A 287 11.87 20.24 -3.50
C PRO A 287 10.78 21.15 -2.89
N ALA A 288 10.51 22.33 -3.47
CA ALA A 288 9.45 23.22 -3.01
C ALA A 288 8.07 22.93 -3.64
N LYS A 289 8.02 22.24 -4.79
CA LYS A 289 6.78 21.80 -5.44
C LYS A 289 6.01 20.78 -4.58
N HIS A 290 4.75 20.55 -4.95
CA HIS A 290 3.90 19.62 -4.20
C HIS A 290 4.36 18.16 -4.37
N TYR A 291 4.14 17.33 -3.35
CA TYR A 291 4.09 15.89 -3.59
C TYR A 291 2.91 15.56 -4.49
N VAL A 292 3.13 14.74 -5.51
CA VAL A 292 2.06 14.18 -6.32
C VAL A 292 1.71 12.78 -5.80
N LYS A 293 0.44 12.53 -5.49
CA LYS A 293 -0.05 11.24 -4.99
C LYS A 293 -1.09 10.67 -5.93
N THR A 294 -0.84 9.47 -6.46
CA THR A 294 -1.61 8.89 -7.57
C THR A 294 -2.49 7.72 -7.13
N ALA A 295 -3.37 7.28 -8.04
CA ALA A 295 -3.88 5.92 -8.04
C ALA A 295 -2.78 4.92 -8.45
N LEU A 296 -2.70 3.78 -7.76
CA LEU A 296 -1.81 2.67 -8.11
C LEU A 296 -2.50 1.33 -7.81
N SER A 297 -2.83 0.55 -8.83
CA SER A 297 -3.63 -0.68 -8.69
C SER A 297 -2.78 -1.91 -8.31
N VAL A 298 -1.88 -1.72 -7.34
CA VAL A 298 -1.00 -2.73 -6.75
C VAL A 298 -1.54 -3.11 -5.37
N LEU A 299 -1.45 -4.40 -5.01
CA LEU A 299 -1.80 -4.90 -3.68
C LEU A 299 -0.61 -4.79 -2.75
N ASN A 300 -0.80 -4.27 -1.54
CA ASN A 300 0.22 -4.33 -0.49
C ASN A 300 -0.45 -4.32 0.89
N MET A 301 -0.06 -5.24 1.79
CA MET A 301 -0.67 -5.40 3.12
C MET A 301 -2.19 -5.62 3.02
N GLY A 302 -2.63 -6.49 2.11
CA GLY A 302 -4.07 -6.75 1.86
C GLY A 302 -4.89 -5.59 1.29
N PHE A 303 -4.31 -4.41 1.00
CA PHE A 303 -5.03 -3.25 0.44
C PHE A 303 -4.53 -2.86 -0.96
N MET A 304 -5.45 -2.85 -1.93
CA MET A 304 -5.24 -2.26 -3.26
C MET A 304 -5.02 -0.75 -3.14
N ARG A 305 -3.88 -0.25 -3.61
CA ARG A 305 -3.43 1.14 -3.39
C ARG A 305 -4.04 2.17 -4.36
N GLY A 306 -5.33 2.00 -4.70
CA GLY A 306 -6.11 2.94 -5.52
C GLY A 306 -6.41 4.27 -4.82
N LEU A 307 -6.86 5.26 -5.60
CA LEU A 307 -7.29 6.59 -5.12
C LEU A 307 -8.70 6.88 -5.66
N SER A 308 -9.66 7.19 -4.78
CA SER A 308 -11.08 7.26 -5.15
C SER A 308 -11.49 8.64 -5.62
N ALA A 309 -11.97 8.76 -6.87
CA ALA A 309 -12.45 10.02 -7.45
C ALA A 309 -13.49 10.72 -6.56
N ALA A 310 -14.48 9.97 -6.07
CA ALA A 310 -15.53 10.47 -5.18
C ALA A 310 -15.06 10.88 -3.76
N TYR A 311 -13.81 10.58 -3.38
CA TYR A 311 -13.21 11.11 -2.14
C TYR A 311 -12.40 12.38 -2.41
N MET A 312 -11.83 12.53 -3.61
CA MET A 312 -11.06 13.72 -4.00
C MET A 312 -11.88 15.00 -3.89
N GLU A 313 -13.17 14.95 -4.25
CA GLU A 313 -14.10 16.08 -4.18
C GLU A 313 -14.15 16.78 -2.80
N ALA A 314 -13.96 16.02 -1.71
CA ALA A 314 -13.94 16.55 -0.35
C ALA A 314 -12.53 16.77 0.23
N THR A 315 -11.48 16.22 -0.40
CA THR A 315 -10.11 16.19 0.15
C THR A 315 -9.60 17.60 0.50
N PRO A 316 -9.58 18.59 -0.41
CA PRO A 316 -9.00 19.90 -0.09
C PRO A 316 -9.77 20.65 0.98
N ALA A 317 -11.11 20.61 0.95
CA ALA A 317 -11.96 21.26 1.95
C ALA A 317 -11.77 20.68 3.37
N ILE A 318 -11.54 19.35 3.48
CA ILE A 318 -11.20 18.71 4.76
C ILE A 318 -9.82 19.19 5.26
N ASN A 319 -8.86 19.41 4.36
CA ASN A 319 -7.52 19.87 4.71
C ASN A 319 -7.51 21.35 5.13
N ASP A 320 -8.22 22.24 4.41
CA ASP A 320 -8.38 23.65 4.80
C ASP A 320 -9.11 23.77 6.14
N TRP A 321 -10.16 22.98 6.38
CA TRP A 321 -10.85 22.93 7.69
C TRP A 321 -9.91 22.51 8.82
N LEU A 322 -9.11 21.46 8.62
CA LEU A 322 -8.19 20.97 9.65
C LEU A 322 -7.04 21.96 9.89
N ALA A 323 -6.51 22.59 8.85
CA ALA A 323 -5.51 23.64 8.97
C ALA A 323 -6.05 24.86 9.74
N GLY A 324 -7.29 25.29 9.44
CA GLY A 324 -7.98 26.34 10.19
C GLY A 324 -8.22 25.99 11.65
N LEU A 325 -8.54 24.73 11.97
CA LEU A 325 -8.65 24.24 13.34
C LEU A 325 -7.31 24.29 14.08
N ILE A 326 -6.23 23.81 13.45
CA ILE A 326 -4.87 23.82 14.02
C ILE A 326 -4.38 25.25 14.24
N ALA A 327 -4.64 26.16 13.30
CA ALA A 327 -4.31 27.58 13.44
C ALA A 327 -5.15 28.27 14.51
N GLY A 328 -6.41 27.88 14.70
CA GLY A 328 -7.30 28.42 15.73
C GLY A 328 -6.96 27.95 17.16
N ASP A 329 -6.43 26.74 17.33
CA ASP A 329 -6.21 26.14 18.65
C ASP A 329 -4.87 26.54 19.30
N ASP A 330 -4.96 27.23 20.45
CA ASP A 330 -3.81 27.72 21.22
C ASP A 330 -2.81 26.62 21.62
N LEU A 331 -3.30 25.41 21.91
CA LEU A 331 -2.49 24.28 22.39
C LEU A 331 -1.74 23.63 21.22
N LEU A 332 -2.38 23.50 20.06
CA LEU A 332 -1.74 23.00 18.83
C LEU A 332 -0.71 24.01 18.29
N ARG A 333 -1.00 25.32 18.35
CA ARG A 333 -0.02 26.38 18.05
C ARG A 333 1.16 26.35 19.02
N ALA A 334 0.92 26.30 20.34
CA ALA A 334 1.99 26.23 21.35
C ALA A 334 2.85 24.97 21.22
N ALA A 335 2.26 23.86 20.79
CA ALA A 335 2.99 22.63 20.48
C ALA A 335 3.81 22.71 19.18
N ARG A 336 3.67 23.74 18.35
CA ARG A 336 4.17 23.79 16.96
C ARG A 336 3.75 22.54 16.17
N PHE A 337 2.45 22.22 16.19
CA PHE A 337 1.87 21.19 15.33
C PHE A 337 1.35 21.82 14.03
N SER A 338 1.54 21.14 12.91
CA SER A 338 1.10 21.54 11.58
C SER A 338 0.74 20.31 10.73
N ILE A 339 0.11 20.54 9.58
CA ILE A 339 -0.11 19.52 8.55
C ILE A 339 0.43 20.04 7.21
N ILE A 340 0.82 19.12 6.33
CA ILE A 340 1.01 19.41 4.90
C ILE A 340 -0.29 19.07 4.17
N ARG A 341 -1.03 20.10 3.75
CA ARG A 341 -2.37 20.00 3.17
C ARG A 341 -2.35 19.30 1.81
N GLU A 342 -3.30 18.41 1.58
CA GLU A 342 -3.67 17.92 0.24
C GLU A 342 -4.47 19.02 -0.51
N ARG A 343 -3.77 20.09 -0.93
CA ARG A 343 -4.35 21.36 -1.44
C ARG A 343 -5.16 21.25 -2.73
N ALA A 344 -4.94 20.23 -3.54
CA ALA A 344 -5.71 20.04 -4.76
C ALA A 344 -5.85 18.57 -5.11
N ALA A 345 -6.97 18.20 -5.74
CA ALA A 345 -7.25 16.83 -6.10
C ALA A 345 -8.12 16.74 -7.37
N ILE A 346 -7.85 15.73 -8.19
CA ILE A 346 -8.56 15.44 -9.44
C ILE A 346 -8.97 13.97 -9.50
N GLY A 347 -10.23 13.70 -9.84
CA GLY A 347 -10.81 12.36 -9.94
C GLY A 347 -11.47 12.12 -11.29
N TYR A 348 -11.20 10.95 -11.91
CA TYR A 348 -11.84 10.55 -13.16
C TYR A 348 -13.01 9.59 -12.92
N HIS A 349 -14.13 9.87 -13.60
CA HIS A 349 -15.38 9.17 -13.49
C HIS A 349 -15.65 8.28 -14.72
N HIS A 350 -15.17 7.04 -14.67
CA HIS A 350 -15.42 6.06 -15.73
C HIS A 350 -16.85 5.50 -15.62
N ARG A 351 -17.79 6.19 -16.29
CA ARG A 351 -19.24 6.05 -16.13
C ARG A 351 -19.77 4.62 -16.25
N GLN A 352 -19.12 3.78 -17.04
CA GLN A 352 -19.43 2.38 -17.26
C GLN A 352 -19.16 1.54 -16.00
N TYR A 353 -17.98 1.67 -15.39
CA TYR A 353 -17.70 1.05 -14.08
C TYR A 353 -18.50 1.70 -12.94
N GLU A 354 -18.84 2.99 -13.04
CA GLU A 354 -19.75 3.64 -12.09
C GLU A 354 -21.19 3.11 -12.15
N ARG A 355 -21.62 2.52 -13.27
CA ARG A 355 -22.91 1.83 -13.42
C ARG A 355 -22.83 0.34 -13.08
N ALA A 356 -21.71 -0.32 -13.39
CA ALA A 356 -21.55 -1.77 -13.27
C ALA A 356 -21.05 -2.25 -11.89
N THR A 357 -20.64 -1.36 -10.99
CA THR A 357 -20.04 -1.72 -9.69
C THR A 357 -20.61 -0.90 -8.54
N ASP A 358 -20.41 -1.33 -7.29
CA ASP A 358 -20.74 -0.50 -6.11
C ASP A 358 -19.72 0.63 -5.88
N LYS A 359 -19.94 1.48 -4.87
CA LYS A 359 -19.03 2.59 -4.53
C LYS A 359 -17.70 2.16 -3.86
N TYR A 360 -17.57 0.90 -3.46
CA TYR A 360 -16.40 0.37 -2.75
C TYR A 360 -15.41 -0.31 -3.70
N SER A 361 -15.88 -0.78 -4.85
CA SER A 361 -15.11 -1.39 -5.94
C SER A 361 -13.76 -0.71 -6.24
N PRO A 362 -12.67 -1.48 -6.45
CA PRO A 362 -11.37 -0.94 -6.83
C PRO A 362 -11.38 -0.29 -8.22
N TYR A 363 -12.31 -0.67 -9.12
CA TYR A 363 -12.41 -0.08 -10.46
C TYR A 363 -12.75 1.43 -10.41
N ARG A 364 -13.49 1.89 -9.40
CA ARG A 364 -13.76 3.33 -9.15
C ARG A 364 -12.57 4.07 -8.49
N LYS A 365 -11.39 3.44 -8.42
CA LYS A 365 -10.20 3.93 -7.70
C LYS A 365 -8.92 3.86 -8.55
N MET A 366 -9.08 3.70 -9.87
CA MET A 366 -7.98 3.47 -10.83
C MET A 366 -7.42 4.74 -11.47
N LEU A 367 -8.13 5.87 -11.44
CA LEU A 367 -7.64 7.14 -12.00
C LEU A 367 -8.11 8.33 -11.15
N ALA A 368 -7.20 8.80 -10.31
CA ALA A 368 -7.27 10.03 -9.55
C ALA A 368 -5.85 10.44 -9.14
N ALA A 369 -5.64 11.72 -8.88
CA ALA A 369 -4.40 12.25 -8.32
C ALA A 369 -4.71 13.38 -7.32
N LEU A 370 -3.75 13.68 -6.44
CA LEU A 370 -3.78 14.87 -5.61
C LEU A 370 -2.38 15.45 -5.42
N TRP A 371 -2.33 16.74 -5.11
CA TRP A 371 -1.15 17.51 -4.80
C TRP A 371 -1.15 17.85 -3.30
N ARG A 372 -0.01 17.67 -2.64
CA ARG A 372 0.17 17.94 -1.21
C ARG A 372 1.37 18.85 -0.97
N GLU A 373 1.25 19.83 -0.08
CA GLU A 373 2.35 20.74 0.28
C GLU A 373 3.66 19.98 0.59
N SER A 374 4.78 20.45 0.06
CA SER A 374 6.11 20.04 0.55
C SER A 374 6.37 20.72 1.90
N PRO A 375 6.95 20.02 2.89
CA PRO A 375 7.42 20.63 4.13
C PRO A 375 8.72 21.44 3.94
N VAL A 376 9.47 21.23 2.84
CA VAL A 376 10.81 21.82 2.66
C VAL A 376 10.81 23.35 2.70
N PRO A 377 9.85 24.08 2.08
CA PRO A 377 9.75 25.54 2.19
C PRO A 377 9.42 26.07 3.60
N THR A 378 9.11 25.19 4.57
CA THR A 378 8.75 25.58 5.94
C THR A 378 9.90 25.45 6.95
N LEU A 379 11.08 25.00 6.50
CA LEU A 379 12.24 24.76 7.37
C LEU A 379 12.96 26.05 7.77
N GLU A 380 13.15 26.24 9.07
CA GLU A 380 14.08 27.25 9.60
C GLU A 380 15.54 26.77 9.40
N PRO A 381 16.54 27.66 9.26
CA PRO A 381 17.94 27.26 9.09
C PRO A 381 18.43 26.32 10.21
N GLY A 382 19.07 25.20 9.82
CA GLY A 382 19.53 24.16 10.73
C GLY A 382 18.48 23.09 11.09
N GLN A 383 17.23 23.22 10.66
CA GLN A 383 16.25 22.14 10.76
C GLN A 383 16.47 21.08 9.66
N ARG A 384 16.17 19.82 9.97
CA ARG A 384 16.10 18.71 8.99
C ARG A 384 14.82 17.90 9.17
N LEU A 385 14.37 17.26 8.09
CA LEU A 385 13.21 16.38 8.08
C LEU A 385 13.64 14.92 8.13
N VAL A 386 12.95 14.13 8.95
CA VAL A 386 13.05 12.67 8.95
C VAL A 386 11.65 12.08 9.03
N THR A 387 11.43 10.96 8.36
CA THR A 387 10.22 10.17 8.51
C THR A 387 10.14 9.58 9.92
N MET A 388 8.98 9.61 10.57
CA MET A 388 8.86 9.08 11.95
C MET A 388 9.15 7.57 12.03
N ALA A 389 9.07 6.85 10.91
CA ALA A 389 9.49 5.45 10.81
C ALA A 389 10.99 5.25 11.10
N SER A 390 11.84 6.25 10.86
CA SER A 390 13.28 6.19 11.16
C SER A 390 13.56 6.03 12.65
N LEU A 391 12.67 6.46 13.55
CA LEU A 391 12.81 6.24 15.00
C LEU A 391 12.72 4.76 15.40
N LEU A 392 12.23 3.89 14.49
CA LEU A 392 12.22 2.44 14.63
C LEU A 392 13.27 1.75 13.74
N HIS A 393 14.11 2.51 13.03
CA HIS A 393 15.14 1.95 12.17
C HIS A 393 16.31 1.41 13.00
N THR A 394 16.68 0.18 12.65
CA THR A 394 17.91 -0.50 13.10
C THR A 394 18.73 -0.85 11.87
N ASP A 395 20.01 -0.50 11.89
CA ASP A 395 20.95 -0.74 10.79
C ASP A 395 21.37 -2.23 10.68
N PRO A 396 22.09 -2.65 9.63
CA PRO A 396 22.49 -4.04 9.44
C PRO A 396 23.47 -4.62 10.48
N ALA A 397 23.96 -3.82 11.43
CA ALA A 397 24.83 -4.20 12.54
C ALA A 397 24.14 -4.11 13.92
N GLY A 398 22.90 -3.61 14.00
CA GLY A 398 22.13 -3.46 15.24
C GLY A 398 22.09 -2.04 15.82
N GLY A 399 22.71 -1.06 15.17
CA GLY A 399 22.67 0.34 15.60
C GLY A 399 21.28 0.95 15.43
N SER A 400 20.78 1.67 16.44
CA SER A 400 19.47 2.35 16.37
C SER A 400 19.61 3.80 15.94
N PHE A 401 18.83 4.20 14.95
CA PHE A 401 18.76 5.59 14.46
C PHE A 401 18.25 6.55 15.55
N ALA A 402 17.36 6.10 16.44
CA ALA A 402 16.91 6.90 17.57
C ALA A 402 18.03 7.16 18.60
N SER A 403 18.93 6.18 18.84
CA SER A 403 20.12 6.39 19.68
C SER A 403 21.09 7.38 19.02
N ALA A 404 21.34 7.23 17.71
CA ALA A 404 22.20 8.13 16.96
C ALA A 404 21.71 9.60 17.01
N LEU A 405 20.39 9.85 16.91
CA LEU A 405 19.82 11.18 17.09
C LEU A 405 20.02 11.73 18.51
N ILE A 406 19.94 10.89 19.55
CA ILE A 406 20.18 11.30 20.94
C ILE A 406 21.65 11.67 21.13
N GLU A 407 22.57 10.82 20.67
CA GLU A 407 24.02 11.06 20.73
C GLU A 407 24.42 12.35 19.99
N GLU A 408 23.91 12.56 18.76
CA GLU A 408 24.17 13.77 17.99
C GLU A 408 23.59 15.04 18.64
N SER A 409 22.46 14.93 19.36
CA SER A 409 21.85 16.07 20.05
C SER A 409 22.66 16.59 21.24
N GLY A 410 23.63 15.81 21.75
CA GLY A 410 24.39 16.12 22.97
C GLY A 410 23.54 16.12 24.25
N LEU A 411 22.25 15.77 24.18
CA LEU A 411 21.37 15.67 25.33
C LEU A 411 21.55 14.31 26.02
N PRO A 412 21.49 14.24 27.37
CA PRO A 412 21.44 12.96 28.04
C PRO A 412 20.17 12.20 27.63
N PRO A 413 20.22 10.86 27.46
CA PRO A 413 19.02 10.07 27.22
C PRO A 413 18.02 10.32 28.37
N PRO A 414 16.75 10.64 28.08
CA PRO A 414 15.81 11.09 29.10
C PRO A 414 15.61 10.03 30.19
N ALA A 415 15.64 10.47 31.45
CA ALA A 415 15.49 9.61 32.62
C ALA A 415 14.10 8.94 32.64
N GLY A 416 14.03 7.75 32.06
CA GLY A 416 12.79 7.16 31.56
C GLY A 416 12.40 7.75 30.20
N CYS A 417 12.21 6.90 29.19
CA CYS A 417 12.12 7.27 27.77
C CYS A 417 10.94 8.18 27.36
N ALA A 418 10.12 8.63 28.31
CA ALA A 418 8.96 9.49 28.05
C ALA A 418 9.33 10.96 27.77
N ALA A 419 10.27 11.55 28.52
CA ALA A 419 10.28 13.01 28.72
C ALA A 419 10.53 13.88 27.47
N THR A 420 11.25 13.38 26.47
CA THR A 420 11.49 14.09 25.20
C THR A 420 10.42 13.78 24.15
N TRP A 421 9.88 12.55 24.16
CA TRP A 421 8.99 12.01 23.12
C TRP A 421 7.49 12.16 23.42
N THR A 422 7.10 12.44 24.68
CA THR A 422 5.73 12.84 25.03
C THR A 422 5.21 13.98 24.17
N ARG A 423 6.09 14.87 23.67
CA ARG A 423 5.70 15.93 22.73
C ARG A 423 4.95 15.43 21.49
N ILE A 424 5.18 14.21 20.99
CA ILE A 424 4.39 13.66 19.85
C ILE A 424 3.10 13.01 20.36
N CYS A 425 3.16 12.19 21.42
CA CYS A 425 1.98 11.53 21.97
C CYS A 425 0.94 12.53 22.51
N ASP A 426 1.36 13.56 23.24
CA ASP A 426 0.47 14.59 23.80
C ASP A 426 -0.18 15.45 22.70
N ARG A 427 0.53 15.73 21.58
CA ARG A 427 -0.08 16.37 20.39
C ARG A 427 -1.25 15.56 19.84
N CYS A 428 -1.09 14.24 19.72
CA CYS A 428 -2.15 13.36 19.23
C CYS A 428 -3.27 13.13 20.28
N CYS A 429 -2.92 12.99 21.56
CA CYS A 429 -3.88 12.75 22.64
C CYS A 429 -4.73 13.99 22.98
N THR A 430 -4.20 15.20 22.85
CA THR A 430 -4.95 16.44 23.10
C THR A 430 -6.03 16.68 22.04
N ALA A 431 -5.74 16.38 20.76
CA ALA A 431 -6.70 16.45 19.67
C ALA A 431 -7.90 15.48 19.81
N SER A 432 -7.72 14.34 20.49
CA SER A 432 -8.79 13.34 20.67
C SER A 432 -9.65 13.54 21.92
N THR A 433 -9.12 14.21 22.96
CA THR A 433 -9.70 14.20 24.32
C THR A 433 -10.64 15.37 24.65
N ARG A 434 -10.46 16.57 24.07
CA ARG A 434 -11.30 17.74 24.44
C ARG A 434 -12.58 17.90 23.61
N THR A 435 -12.57 17.55 22.34
CA THR A 435 -13.59 18.05 21.37
C THR A 435 -14.81 17.13 21.18
N THR A 436 -14.74 15.86 21.62
CA THR A 436 -15.67 14.80 21.22
C THR A 436 -16.74 14.41 22.26
N TRP A 437 -16.54 14.70 23.55
CA TRP A 437 -17.42 14.20 24.64
C TRP A 437 -18.39 15.22 25.25
N SER A 438 -18.12 16.52 25.15
CA SER A 438 -19.02 17.59 25.63
C SER A 438 -20.09 17.93 24.58
N SER A 439 -19.66 18.21 23.35
CA SER A 439 -20.45 18.54 22.16
C SER A 439 -21.57 17.52 21.87
N CYS A 440 -21.28 16.22 22.03
CA CYS A 440 -22.26 15.16 21.78
C CYS A 440 -23.38 15.06 22.84
N ARG A 441 -23.23 15.73 24.00
CA ARG A 441 -24.20 15.69 25.10
C ARG A 441 -25.23 16.83 25.06
N THR A 442 -24.86 18.02 24.59
CA THR A 442 -25.78 19.16 24.41
C THR A 442 -26.64 19.04 23.15
N ALA A 443 -26.18 18.34 22.11
CA ALA A 443 -26.92 18.16 20.85
C ALA A 443 -28.19 17.28 20.94
N ARG A 444 -28.46 16.63 22.09
CA ARG A 444 -29.63 15.75 22.30
C ARG A 444 -30.82 16.38 23.05
N THR A 445 -30.73 17.65 23.45
CA THR A 445 -31.77 18.31 24.28
C THR A 445 -32.37 19.58 23.66
N SER A 446 -32.00 19.95 22.44
CA SER A 446 -32.36 21.25 21.82
C SER A 446 -32.98 21.15 20.41
N SER A 447 -33.48 19.98 20.02
CA SER A 447 -34.00 19.71 18.66
C SER A 447 -35.44 19.16 18.62
N SER A 448 -36.33 19.71 19.45
CA SER A 448 -37.77 19.36 19.47
C SER A 448 -38.72 20.59 19.48
N SER A 449 -38.30 21.71 18.88
CA SER A 449 -39.13 22.90 18.70
C SER A 449 -38.81 23.67 17.41
N SER A 450 -39.86 24.21 16.77
CA SER A 450 -39.88 25.15 15.64
C SER A 450 -39.16 24.75 14.33
N ARG A 451 -39.95 24.29 13.34
CA ARG A 451 -40.00 24.84 11.96
C ARG A 451 -41.12 24.18 11.14
N THR A 452 -42.29 24.82 11.09
CA THR A 452 -43.28 24.66 10.01
C THR A 452 -43.31 25.93 9.18
N ALA A 453 -43.38 25.77 7.86
CA ALA A 453 -43.19 26.88 6.91
C ALA A 453 -44.40 27.82 6.81
N ARG A 454 -44.15 29.05 6.34
CA ARG A 454 -45.17 29.94 5.76
C ARG A 454 -44.86 30.17 4.29
N CYS A 455 -45.74 29.73 3.40
CA CYS A 455 -45.91 30.28 2.06
C CYS A 455 -47.34 30.04 1.55
N GLY A 456 -47.76 30.85 0.58
CA GLY A 456 -49.14 31.09 0.12
C GLY A 456 -50.19 29.96 0.14
N GLY A 457 -51.42 30.31 0.52
CA GLY A 457 -52.64 29.53 0.32
C GLY A 457 -53.89 30.38 0.63
N ARG A 458 -54.82 30.52 -0.34
CA ARG A 458 -56.07 31.31 -0.21
C ARG A 458 -57.28 30.39 0.06
N SER A 459 -58.37 31.05 0.47
CA SER A 459 -59.80 30.65 0.38
C SER A 459 -60.43 29.66 1.38
N SER A 460 -61.34 30.23 2.19
CA SER A 460 -62.75 29.85 2.42
C SER A 460 -63.18 28.63 3.28
N ARG A 461 -64.08 28.98 4.23
CA ARG A 461 -65.33 28.28 4.68
C ARG A 461 -65.29 27.18 5.77
N THR A 462 -65.80 27.58 6.95
CA THR A 462 -66.80 26.90 7.81
C THR A 462 -66.55 25.50 8.41
N SER A 463 -66.19 25.48 9.71
CA SER A 463 -66.99 25.00 10.87
C SER A 463 -68.11 23.93 10.70
N PRO A 464 -68.45 23.14 11.77
CA PRO A 464 -67.64 22.73 12.94
C PRO A 464 -67.93 21.30 13.53
N ARG A 465 -67.26 20.98 14.65
CA ARG A 465 -67.64 20.01 15.73
C ARG A 465 -67.79 18.50 15.41
N LYS A 466 -66.99 17.68 16.11
CA LYS A 466 -67.46 16.79 17.20
C LYS A 466 -66.30 16.23 18.06
N SER A 467 -66.51 16.22 19.37
CA SER A 467 -65.79 15.46 20.43
C SER A 467 -66.76 14.34 20.93
N PRO A 468 -66.47 13.42 21.89
CA PRO A 468 -65.37 13.28 22.88
C PRO A 468 -64.35 12.17 22.46
N SER A 469 -63.57 11.45 23.27
CA SER A 469 -63.48 11.26 24.75
C SER A 469 -62.05 10.90 25.25
N TRP A 470 -61.93 10.73 26.57
CA TRP A 470 -60.71 10.51 27.37
C TRP A 470 -60.69 9.15 28.09
N THR A 471 -59.51 8.48 28.15
CA THR A 471 -59.00 7.48 29.15
C THR A 471 -57.53 7.16 28.77
N ARG A 472 -56.47 7.02 29.60
CA ARG A 472 -56.19 7.00 31.07
C ARG A 472 -56.74 5.79 31.85
N THR A 473 -56.00 5.10 32.74
CA THR A 473 -54.62 5.28 33.31
C THR A 473 -54.03 3.95 33.88
N ARG A 474 -52.79 3.99 34.43
CA ARG A 474 -52.08 3.01 35.29
C ARG A 474 -51.32 1.85 34.61
N SER A 475 -50.34 1.19 35.26
CA SER A 475 -49.04 1.64 35.83
C SER A 475 -48.38 0.55 36.70
N PHE A 476 -47.10 0.24 36.43
CA PHE A 476 -46.09 -0.35 37.36
C PHE A 476 -46.42 -1.58 38.25
N ARG A 477 -45.59 -2.63 38.11
CA ARG A 477 -44.76 -3.14 39.24
C ARG A 477 -43.58 -4.00 38.77
N ARG A 478 -42.52 -4.02 39.58
CA ARG A 478 -41.37 -4.96 39.54
C ARG A 478 -41.54 -5.99 40.67
N PRO A 479 -40.94 -7.18 40.54
CA PRO A 479 -40.38 -7.94 41.66
C PRO A 479 -38.84 -8.05 41.59
N SER A 480 -38.25 -8.82 42.50
CA SER A 480 -36.85 -8.71 42.95
C SER A 480 -35.99 -9.98 42.75
N ARG A 481 -34.79 -10.01 43.36
CA ARG A 481 -33.74 -11.04 43.18
C ARG A 481 -34.11 -12.41 43.76
N GLY A 482 -33.56 -13.47 43.15
CA GLY A 482 -33.43 -14.82 43.70
C GLY A 482 -32.08 -15.43 43.27
N SER A 483 -31.60 -16.48 43.95
CA SER A 483 -30.20 -16.93 43.89
C SER A 483 -30.00 -18.39 43.48
N GLY A 484 -28.96 -18.65 42.69
CA GLY A 484 -28.14 -19.86 42.86
C GLY A 484 -28.03 -20.86 41.69
N TRP A 485 -26.97 -21.66 41.80
CA TRP A 485 -26.67 -22.93 41.11
C TRP A 485 -26.23 -22.95 39.64
N ARG A 486 -25.44 -23.99 39.34
CA ARG A 486 -24.73 -24.22 38.07
C ARG A 486 -25.50 -25.21 37.19
N SER A 487 -25.50 -25.00 35.87
CA SER A 487 -25.25 -26.09 34.91
C SER A 487 -24.98 -25.61 33.49
N ARG A 488 -24.23 -26.46 32.77
CA ARG A 488 -24.01 -26.55 31.32
C ARG A 488 -24.93 -25.68 30.43
N ARG A 489 -24.33 -24.75 29.68
CA ARG A 489 -24.94 -24.17 28.46
C ARG A 489 -24.36 -24.85 27.21
N THR A 490 -25.09 -25.81 26.65
CA THR A 490 -24.98 -26.12 25.22
C THR A 490 -25.43 -24.89 24.42
N ARG A 491 -24.61 -24.43 23.46
CA ARG A 491 -25.02 -23.39 22.50
C ARG A 491 -25.50 -24.05 21.22
N SER A 492 -26.80 -23.99 20.98
CA SER A 492 -27.39 -24.27 19.67
C SER A 492 -26.96 -23.18 18.67
N TYR A 493 -26.14 -23.54 17.68
CA TYR A 493 -25.87 -22.67 16.53
C TYR A 493 -26.95 -22.88 15.46
N CYS A 494 -27.64 -21.80 15.10
CA CYS A 494 -28.47 -21.79 13.89
C CYS A 494 -27.55 -21.84 12.65
N ARG A 495 -27.53 -22.98 11.95
CA ARG A 495 -26.92 -23.08 10.62
C ARG A 495 -27.93 -22.60 9.57
N SER A 496 -27.64 -21.50 8.91
CA SER A 496 -28.27 -21.12 7.64
C SER A 496 -27.52 -21.79 6.48
N SER A 497 -28.06 -22.89 5.94
CA SER A 497 -27.54 -23.50 4.71
C SER A 497 -27.90 -22.65 3.49
N PRO A 498 -27.03 -22.53 2.47
CA PRO A 498 -27.42 -21.95 1.18
C PRO A 498 -28.42 -22.86 0.47
N MET A 499 -29.46 -22.30 -0.14
CA MET A 499 -30.34 -23.05 -1.05
C MET A 499 -29.68 -23.20 -2.42
N SER A 500 -29.77 -24.39 -3.00
CA SER A 500 -29.49 -24.63 -4.42
C SER A 500 -30.68 -24.21 -5.28
N SER A 501 -30.41 -23.62 -6.45
CA SER A 501 -31.42 -23.33 -7.46
C SER A 501 -30.91 -23.66 -8.87
N THR A 502 -30.93 -24.95 -9.21
CA THR A 502 -30.77 -25.40 -10.60
C THR A 502 -32.04 -25.10 -11.38
N ALA A 503 -31.94 -24.34 -12.46
CA ALA A 503 -32.94 -24.27 -13.51
C ALA A 503 -32.30 -24.70 -14.83
N SER A 504 -32.90 -25.68 -15.51
CA SER A 504 -32.41 -26.25 -16.76
C SER A 504 -33.49 -26.15 -17.84
N CYS A 505 -33.10 -25.71 -19.03
CA CYS A 505 -33.80 -26.01 -20.28
C CYS A 505 -32.73 -26.42 -21.31
N ALA A 506 -33.05 -27.39 -22.16
CA ALA A 506 -32.06 -28.15 -22.93
C ALA A 506 -32.42 -28.31 -24.41
N SER A 507 -31.39 -28.51 -25.24
CA SER A 507 -31.38 -29.16 -26.56
C SER A 507 -29.90 -29.44 -26.89
N SER A 508 -29.38 -30.67 -26.95
CA SER A 508 -29.53 -31.71 -28.00
C SER A 508 -29.13 -31.22 -29.40
N ALA A 509 -28.21 -31.84 -30.16
CA ALA A 509 -27.38 -33.05 -29.98
C ALA A 509 -26.06 -32.89 -30.82
N ALA A 510 -25.16 -33.86 -31.09
CA ALA A 510 -25.11 -35.32 -30.94
C ALA A 510 -23.66 -35.86 -30.98
N SER A 511 -23.46 -37.15 -30.65
CA SER A 511 -22.35 -38.09 -31.07
C SER A 511 -20.86 -37.70 -30.88
N SER A 512 -19.93 -38.59 -30.51
CA SER A 512 -19.99 -40.01 -30.11
C SER A 512 -18.66 -40.46 -29.46
N SER A 513 -18.70 -41.51 -28.63
CA SER A 513 -17.54 -42.15 -27.96
C SER A 513 -17.12 -43.45 -28.71
N PRO A 514 -16.28 -44.40 -28.20
CA PRO A 514 -15.44 -44.45 -26.97
C PRO A 514 -14.00 -45.07 -27.18
N SER A 515 -13.37 -45.55 -26.09
CA SER A 515 -12.27 -46.56 -26.01
C SER A 515 -10.81 -46.09 -26.11
N ALA A 516 -9.81 -46.61 -25.35
CA ALA A 516 -9.82 -47.50 -24.17
C ALA A 516 -8.47 -47.41 -23.36
N CYS A 517 -8.35 -48.14 -22.24
CA CYS A 517 -7.20 -48.13 -21.29
C CYS A 517 -5.90 -48.79 -21.84
N TRP A 518 -4.72 -48.68 -21.20
CA TRP A 518 -4.29 -49.48 -20.02
C TRP A 518 -3.02 -48.94 -19.29
N ARG A 519 -2.67 -49.53 -18.13
CA ARG A 519 -1.48 -49.21 -17.30
C ARG A 519 -0.40 -50.32 -17.34
N ARG A 520 0.90 -49.98 -17.29
CA ARG A 520 1.88 -50.35 -16.21
C ARG A 520 3.37 -50.00 -16.53
N ARG A 521 4.21 -50.11 -15.48
CA ARG A 521 5.68 -49.91 -15.32
C ARG A 521 6.46 -51.26 -15.45
N PRO A 522 7.80 -51.37 -15.22
CA PRO A 522 8.97 -50.53 -15.61
C PRO A 522 10.27 -51.32 -16.02
N SER A 523 11.25 -50.64 -16.65
CA SER A 523 12.71 -50.93 -16.63
C SER A 523 13.46 -49.81 -17.40
N GLY A 524 14.78 -49.60 -17.36
CA GLY A 524 15.84 -50.16 -16.50
C GLY A 524 17.19 -50.31 -17.23
N GLY A 525 18.14 -49.37 -17.07
CA GLY A 525 19.49 -49.48 -17.67
C GLY A 525 20.39 -48.24 -17.53
N ARG A 526 21.70 -48.43 -17.35
CA ARG A 526 22.77 -47.41 -17.45
C ARG A 526 23.42 -47.49 -18.85
N TRP A 527 24.12 -46.47 -19.37
CA TRP A 527 25.55 -46.24 -19.11
C TRP A 527 26.06 -44.87 -19.63
N ARG A 528 27.32 -44.54 -19.29
CA ARG A 528 28.03 -43.31 -19.67
C ARG A 528 28.77 -43.44 -21.01
N SER A 529 28.95 -42.34 -21.74
CA SER A 529 30.28 -41.81 -22.14
C SER A 529 30.16 -40.41 -22.80
N ALA A 530 31.31 -39.80 -23.13
CA ALA A 530 31.44 -38.36 -23.39
C ALA A 530 31.28 -37.93 -24.87
N SER A 531 31.03 -36.63 -25.06
CA SER A 531 31.23 -35.85 -26.31
C SER A 531 32.74 -35.69 -26.61
N PRO A 532 33.23 -35.11 -27.75
CA PRO A 532 32.83 -33.77 -28.26
C PRO A 532 32.94 -33.47 -29.79
N THR A 533 32.74 -32.18 -30.12
CA THR A 533 33.32 -31.38 -31.24
C THR A 533 32.79 -31.41 -32.70
N THR A 534 31.98 -30.37 -33.00
CA THR A 534 32.10 -29.38 -34.11
C THR A 534 31.88 -29.70 -35.62
N ARG A 535 30.80 -29.06 -36.14
CA ARG A 535 30.69 -28.19 -37.35
C ARG A 535 31.10 -28.67 -38.77
N ARG A 536 30.12 -28.70 -39.69
CA ARG A 536 30.14 -28.17 -41.10
C ARG A 536 28.67 -27.94 -41.53
N ARG A 537 28.23 -26.77 -42.04
CA ARG A 537 28.39 -26.10 -43.37
C ARG A 537 27.52 -26.66 -44.52
N CYS A 538 26.48 -25.89 -44.88
CA CYS A 538 25.90 -25.68 -46.23
C CYS A 538 25.51 -24.17 -46.30
N ARG A 539 25.57 -23.37 -47.39
CA ARG A 539 25.39 -23.50 -48.85
C ARG A 539 23.94 -23.79 -49.29
N SER A 540 23.33 -23.12 -50.28
CA SER A 540 23.62 -21.86 -51.04
C SER A 540 22.52 -21.61 -52.11
N TRP A 541 22.51 -20.42 -52.78
CA TRP A 541 21.68 -19.96 -53.95
C TRP A 541 20.51 -19.01 -53.57
N ARG A 542 19.96 -18.11 -54.41
CA ARG A 542 20.32 -17.29 -55.64
C ARG A 542 19.08 -16.37 -55.93
N ARG A 543 19.03 -15.30 -56.77
CA ARG A 543 20.00 -14.31 -57.32
C ARG A 543 19.29 -13.33 -58.31
N SER A 544 19.35 -12.02 -58.07
CA SER A 544 19.16 -10.90 -59.04
C SER A 544 19.59 -9.58 -58.34
N SER A 545 20.54 -8.73 -58.81
CA SER A 545 20.66 -7.88 -60.03
C SER A 545 19.60 -6.76 -60.09
N SER A 546 19.92 -5.46 -60.25
CA SER A 546 21.14 -4.71 -60.68
C SER A 546 21.23 -3.32 -59.94
N GLY A 547 22.22 -2.42 -60.07
CA GLY A 547 23.53 -2.39 -60.78
C GLY A 547 24.21 -0.99 -60.72
N THR A 548 25.44 -0.88 -61.26
CA THR A 548 26.12 0.37 -61.73
C THR A 548 26.68 1.41 -60.72
N THR A 549 27.91 1.15 -60.26
CA THR A 549 29.09 2.06 -60.13
C THR A 549 28.98 3.60 -60.17
N CYS A 550 29.72 4.27 -59.26
CA CYS A 550 30.79 5.21 -59.64
C CYS A 550 31.86 5.45 -58.53
N SER A 551 32.92 6.20 -58.86
CA SER A 551 34.26 6.16 -58.22
C SER A 551 34.49 7.03 -56.97
N ARG A 552 35.47 6.61 -56.16
CA ARG A 552 36.27 7.42 -55.19
C ARG A 552 37.68 7.68 -55.79
N PRO A 553 38.61 8.49 -55.23
CA PRO A 553 39.09 8.50 -53.83
C PRO A 553 38.89 9.91 -53.16
N THR A 554 39.69 10.52 -52.27
CA THR A 554 41.05 10.27 -51.72
C THR A 554 41.25 10.94 -50.33
N SER A 555 42.37 10.59 -49.69
CA SER A 555 43.18 11.22 -48.62
C SER A 555 43.00 12.73 -48.32
N HIS A 556 43.07 13.22 -47.07
CA HIS A 556 44.18 13.01 -46.10
C HIS A 556 43.82 13.28 -44.62
N CYS A 557 44.49 12.56 -43.70
CA CYS A 557 44.89 12.98 -42.35
C CYS A 557 46.40 13.37 -42.40
N PRO A 558 47.06 13.97 -41.37
CA PRO A 558 46.74 14.06 -39.92
C PRO A 558 46.70 15.53 -39.40
N ALA A 559 46.67 15.86 -38.10
CA ALA A 559 46.92 15.09 -36.87
C ALA A 559 45.98 15.48 -35.72
#